data_AF-A0A535C6M6-F1
#
_entry.id   AF-A0A535C6M6-F1
#
_cell.length_a   1.000
_cell.length_b   1.000
_cell.length_c   1.000
_cell.angle_alpha   90.00
_cell.angle_beta   90.00
_cell.angle_gamma   90.00
#
_symmetry.space_group_name_H-M   'P 1'
#
loop_
_entity.id
_entity.type
_entity.pdbx_description
1 polymer ?
#
loop_
_entity_poly.entity_id
_entity_poly.type
_entity_poly.pdbx_seq_one_letter_code
_entity_poly.pdbx_strand_id
1 'polypeptide(L)'
;MHGPSRSIEPIVSRGSHSSEDTRLHGRWLLLVRTLWVVMVTLSLGLFLTASARYAPQLIESEKFLHAYLLHPDPSSSGYFTSQIPLAFLFVSSLGLLIIVFTSISSLIWIAVGLVIFWRKSDDWMTLLVAFGFIMLGVAFSPQLYIMYLLADQHAPWRLLVPIVNLLGWGVIGVFFYLFPNGRFVPRWMGWLALCYLAFEVSESLPSNSPFSIEQWPPLLLAFVELALFISPLFAQLYRYRHMSSLVERQQVKWV
;
A
#
# COMPACT_ATOMS: atom_id res chain seq x y z
N MET A 1 -27.87 64.92 5.85
CA MET A 1 -28.23 63.83 4.91
C MET A 1 -27.03 62.91 4.78
N HIS A 2 -26.99 61.85 5.59
CA HIS A 2 -25.90 60.87 5.64
C HIS A 2 -26.19 59.71 4.68
N GLY A 3 -25.26 59.44 3.75
CA GLY A 3 -25.34 58.31 2.82
C GLY A 3 -25.09 56.97 3.51
N PRO A 4 -25.61 55.86 2.97
CA PRO A 4 -25.60 54.57 3.66
C PRO A 4 -24.20 53.95 3.64
N SER A 5 -23.72 53.60 4.83
CA SER A 5 -22.54 52.78 5.06
C SER A 5 -22.76 51.37 4.50
N ARG A 6 -22.01 51.01 3.44
CA ARG A 6 -21.90 49.61 3.01
C ARG A 6 -21.18 48.82 4.10
N SER A 7 -21.94 47.99 4.81
CA SER A 7 -21.41 46.94 5.69
C SER A 7 -20.65 45.93 4.84
N ILE A 8 -19.32 45.92 4.97
CA ILE A 8 -18.46 44.87 4.46
C ILE A 8 -18.67 43.67 5.39
N GLU A 9 -19.47 42.70 4.97
CA GLU A 9 -19.52 41.40 5.64
C GLU A 9 -18.15 40.73 5.54
N PRO A 10 -17.59 40.21 6.64
CA PRO A 10 -16.36 39.45 6.58
C PRO A 10 -16.63 38.14 5.85
N ILE A 11 -15.86 37.88 4.79
CA ILE A 11 -15.80 36.59 4.10
C ILE A 11 -15.33 35.55 5.13
N VAL A 12 -16.28 34.89 5.79
CA VAL A 12 -16.00 33.77 6.69
C VAL A 12 -15.32 32.68 5.85
N SER A 13 -14.11 32.35 6.29
CA SER A 13 -13.23 31.34 5.72
C SER A 13 -13.92 29.97 5.66
N ARG A 14 -14.45 29.61 4.48
CA ARG A 14 -15.02 28.27 4.16
C ARG A 14 -14.01 27.11 4.23
N GLY A 15 -12.79 27.33 4.74
CA GLY A 15 -11.78 26.29 4.94
C GLY A 15 -12.01 25.43 6.19
N SER A 16 -12.92 25.81 7.10
CA SER A 16 -13.18 25.05 8.33
C SER A 16 -14.09 23.84 8.15
N HIS A 17 -15.00 23.87 7.17
CA HIS A 17 -16.04 22.82 7.06
C HIS A 17 -15.50 21.44 6.67
N SER A 18 -14.45 21.34 5.84
CA SER A 18 -13.86 20.04 5.51
C SER A 18 -13.12 19.42 6.70
N SER A 19 -12.63 20.24 7.63
CA SER A 19 -11.87 19.81 8.82
C SER A 19 -12.77 19.24 9.92
N GLU A 20 -14.02 19.69 10.00
CA GLU A 20 -14.98 19.27 11.03
C GLU A 20 -15.62 17.92 10.69
N ASP A 21 -15.83 17.65 9.40
CA ASP A 21 -16.54 16.48 8.91
C ASP A 21 -15.78 15.14 9.08
N THR A 22 -14.45 15.18 9.23
CA THR A 22 -13.61 13.98 9.40
C THR A 22 -13.05 13.81 10.82
N ARG A 23 -13.38 14.71 11.75
CA ARG A 23 -12.95 14.59 13.14
C ARG A 23 -13.73 13.52 13.89
N LEU A 24 -13.01 12.58 14.48
CA LEU A 24 -13.57 11.54 15.34
C LEU A 24 -13.70 12.07 16.76
N HIS A 25 -14.81 11.74 17.43
CA HIS A 25 -15.10 12.22 18.79
C HIS A 25 -15.38 11.05 19.75
N GLY A 26 -14.96 11.21 21.01
CA GLY A 26 -15.32 10.33 22.13
C GLY A 26 -14.96 8.86 21.94
N ARG A 27 -15.95 7.97 22.13
CA ARG A 27 -15.77 6.50 22.12
C ARG A 27 -15.39 5.95 20.75
N TRP A 28 -15.87 6.57 19.68
CA TRP A 28 -15.58 6.13 18.31
C TRP A 28 -14.11 6.35 17.94
N LEU A 29 -13.52 7.47 18.39
CA LEU A 29 -12.09 7.73 18.24
C LEU A 29 -11.24 6.65 18.92
N LEU A 30 -11.60 6.24 20.13
CA LEU A 30 -10.90 5.19 20.86
C LEU A 30 -10.97 3.84 20.13
N LEU A 31 -12.16 3.45 19.68
CA LEU A 31 -12.34 2.20 18.92
C LEU A 31 -11.49 2.18 17.65
N VAL A 32 -11.58 3.23 16.83
CA VAL A 32 -10.81 3.33 15.58
C VAL A 32 -9.30 3.31 15.88
N ARG A 33 -8.83 4.02 16.91
CA ARG A 33 -7.41 3.99 17.30
C ARG A 33 -6.98 2.61 17.79
N THR A 34 -7.79 1.93 18.61
CA THR A 34 -7.43 0.58 19.09
C THR A 34 -7.33 -0.41 17.95
N LEU A 35 -8.30 -0.41 17.03
CA LEU A 35 -8.28 -1.26 15.84
C LEU A 35 -7.07 -0.93 14.96
N TRP A 36 -6.82 0.35 14.72
CA TRP A 36 -5.67 0.83 13.95
C TRP A 36 -4.34 0.36 14.55
N VAL A 37 -4.16 0.51 15.88
CA VAL A 37 -2.95 0.08 16.57
C VAL A 37 -2.77 -1.43 16.44
N VAL A 38 -3.82 -2.23 16.64
CA VAL A 38 -3.76 -3.69 16.47
C VAL A 38 -3.31 -4.06 15.06
N MET A 39 -3.89 -3.44 14.03
CA MET A 39 -3.54 -3.71 12.63
C MET A 39 -2.09 -3.30 12.31
N VAL A 40 -1.65 -2.15 12.80
CA VAL A 40 -0.28 -1.66 12.62
C VAL A 40 0.72 -2.54 13.36
N THR A 41 0.45 -2.91 14.61
CA THR A 41 1.31 -3.80 15.39
C THR A 41 1.44 -5.17 14.74
N LEU A 42 0.33 -5.74 14.25
CA LEU A 42 0.37 -6.99 13.48
C LEU A 42 1.26 -6.86 12.24
N SER A 43 1.07 -5.80 11.46
CA SER A 43 1.79 -5.58 10.20
C SER A 43 3.28 -5.34 10.42
N LEU A 44 3.65 -4.52 11.40
CA LEU A 44 5.03 -4.29 11.78
C LEU A 44 5.68 -5.54 12.38
N GLY A 45 4.93 -6.31 13.19
CA GLY A 45 5.38 -7.59 13.71
C GLY A 45 5.74 -8.55 12.59
N LEU A 46 4.85 -8.71 11.60
CA LEU A 46 5.14 -9.52 10.41
C LEU A 46 6.34 -8.99 9.64
N PHE A 47 6.42 -7.69 9.37
CA PHE A 47 7.56 -7.07 8.68
C PHE A 47 8.89 -7.33 9.39
N LEU A 48 8.93 -7.23 10.73
CA LEU A 48 10.14 -7.51 11.51
C LEU A 48 10.50 -9.00 11.45
N THR A 49 9.51 -9.90 11.57
CA THR A 49 9.76 -11.34 11.43
C THR A 49 10.23 -11.71 10.03
N ALA A 50 9.67 -11.08 8.99
CA ALA A 50 10.05 -11.22 7.61
C ALA A 50 11.50 -10.78 7.41
N SER A 51 11.84 -9.59 7.90
CA SER A 51 13.19 -9.03 7.83
C SER A 51 14.22 -9.93 8.53
N ALA A 52 13.89 -10.44 9.73
CA ALA A 52 14.78 -11.32 10.48
C ALA A 52 15.00 -12.69 9.79
N ARG A 53 13.97 -13.25 9.15
CA ARG A 53 14.06 -14.50 8.36
C ARG A 53 14.77 -14.29 7.02
N TYR A 54 14.63 -13.10 6.44
CA TYR A 54 15.13 -12.79 5.11
C TYR A 54 16.62 -12.43 5.07
N ALA A 55 17.11 -11.72 6.09
CA ALA A 55 18.53 -11.33 6.20
C ALA A 55 19.53 -12.51 6.05
N PRO A 56 19.36 -13.66 6.73
CA PRO A 56 20.29 -14.78 6.56
C PRO A 56 20.19 -15.45 5.18
N GLN A 57 19.00 -15.50 4.57
CA GLN A 57 18.80 -16.10 3.24
C GLN A 57 19.55 -15.33 2.15
N LEU A 58 19.56 -13.98 2.23
CA LEU A 58 20.36 -13.12 1.38
C LEU A 58 21.86 -13.44 1.50
N ILE A 59 22.36 -13.51 2.73
CA ILE A 59 23.78 -13.72 3.02
C ILE A 59 24.23 -15.14 2.62
N GLU A 60 23.40 -16.16 2.82
CA GLU A 60 23.72 -17.54 2.46
C GLU A 60 23.68 -17.79 0.95
N SER A 61 22.72 -17.18 0.23
CA SER A 61 22.63 -17.30 -1.22
C SER A 61 23.87 -16.74 -1.92
N GLU A 62 24.40 -15.61 -1.45
CA GLU A 62 25.66 -15.05 -1.94
C GLU A 62 26.88 -15.89 -1.58
N LYS A 63 26.95 -16.45 -0.36
CA LYS A 63 28.07 -17.30 0.07
C LYS A 63 28.13 -18.59 -0.73
N PHE A 64 27.00 -19.23 -0.99
CA PHE A 64 26.92 -20.42 -1.84
C PHE A 64 27.38 -20.10 -3.26
N LEU A 65 26.96 -18.96 -3.80
CA LEU A 65 27.33 -18.49 -5.13
C LEU A 65 28.83 -18.19 -5.25
N HIS A 66 29.38 -17.50 -4.25
CA HIS A 66 30.79 -17.15 -4.18
C HIS A 66 31.66 -18.41 -4.05
N ALA A 67 31.25 -19.38 -3.24
CA ALA A 67 31.93 -20.66 -3.11
C ALA A 67 31.86 -21.51 -4.40
N TYR A 68 30.72 -21.50 -5.11
CA TYR A 68 30.56 -22.22 -6.38
C TYR A 68 31.43 -21.63 -7.50
N LEU A 69 31.53 -20.30 -7.59
CA LEU A 69 32.36 -19.62 -8.60
C LEU A 69 33.87 -19.76 -8.34
N LEU A 70 34.27 -19.96 -7.10
CA LEU A 70 35.67 -20.18 -6.71
C LEU A 70 36.07 -21.66 -6.72
N HIS A 71 35.14 -22.58 -7.03
CA HIS A 71 35.43 -24.02 -7.02
C HIS A 71 36.33 -24.40 -8.21
N PRO A 72 37.52 -24.98 -7.99
CA PRO A 72 38.55 -25.18 -9.02
C PRO A 72 38.34 -26.47 -9.85
N ASP A 73 37.09 -26.85 -10.14
CA ASP A 73 36.81 -28.08 -10.92
C ASP A 73 36.77 -27.78 -12.44
N PRO A 74 37.67 -28.38 -13.24
CA PRO A 74 37.78 -28.12 -14.69
C PRO A 74 36.65 -28.74 -15.54
N SER A 75 35.79 -29.57 -14.94
CA SER A 75 34.72 -30.30 -15.65
C SER A 75 33.42 -29.51 -15.87
N SER A 76 33.14 -28.52 -15.02
CA SER A 76 31.96 -27.64 -15.09
C SER A 76 32.28 -26.24 -15.63
N SER A 77 33.56 -25.89 -15.75
CA SER A 77 34.04 -24.54 -16.02
C SER A 77 34.23 -24.21 -17.50
N GLY A 78 34.23 -25.17 -18.44
CA GLY A 78 34.49 -24.88 -19.86
C GLY A 78 33.32 -24.26 -20.65
N TYR A 79 32.07 -24.63 -20.32
CA TYR A 79 30.88 -24.19 -21.08
C TYR A 79 30.15 -22.98 -20.46
N PHE A 80 30.28 -22.75 -19.14
CA PHE A 80 29.58 -21.66 -18.44
C PHE A 80 30.43 -20.39 -18.23
N THR A 81 31.76 -20.46 -18.35
CA THR A 81 32.66 -19.33 -18.04
C THR A 81 32.82 -18.31 -19.18
N SER A 82 32.50 -18.65 -20.42
CA SER A 82 32.79 -17.77 -21.56
C SER A 82 31.67 -16.78 -21.91
N GLN A 83 30.44 -16.95 -21.40
CA GLN A 83 29.28 -16.13 -21.81
C GLN A 83 28.40 -15.61 -20.66
N ILE A 84 28.55 -16.09 -19.41
CA ILE A 84 27.56 -15.87 -18.32
C ILE A 84 28.12 -15.37 -16.96
N PRO A 85 29.44 -15.37 -16.61
CA PRO A 85 29.86 -14.93 -15.28
C PRO A 85 29.55 -13.46 -14.98
N LEU A 86 29.79 -12.57 -15.96
CA LEU A 86 29.60 -11.14 -15.78
C LEU A 86 28.12 -10.76 -15.69
N ALA A 87 27.28 -11.33 -16.57
CA ALA A 87 25.84 -11.10 -16.58
C ALA A 87 25.19 -11.60 -15.28
N PHE A 88 25.69 -12.71 -14.74
CA PHE A 88 25.16 -13.31 -13.51
C PHE A 88 25.65 -12.61 -12.23
N LEU A 89 26.92 -12.20 -12.17
CA LEU A 89 27.43 -11.31 -11.11
C LEU A 89 26.71 -9.95 -11.13
N PHE A 90 26.37 -9.44 -12.31
CA PHE A 90 25.59 -8.23 -12.48
C PHE A 90 24.15 -8.40 -11.97
N VAL A 91 23.46 -9.49 -12.31
CA VAL A 91 22.09 -9.78 -11.83
C VAL A 91 22.03 -9.96 -10.31
N SER A 92 22.99 -10.65 -9.70
CA SER A 92 23.05 -10.82 -8.24
C SER A 92 23.35 -9.50 -7.51
N SER A 93 24.32 -8.73 -7.99
CA SER A 93 24.65 -7.41 -7.44
C SER A 93 23.49 -6.41 -7.58
N LEU A 94 22.81 -6.42 -8.74
CA LEU A 94 21.61 -5.60 -8.95
C LEU A 94 20.45 -6.05 -8.05
N GLY A 95 20.25 -7.35 -7.86
CA GLY A 95 19.23 -7.89 -6.98
C GLY A 95 19.43 -7.40 -5.54
N LEU A 96 20.66 -7.49 -5.02
CA LEU A 96 20.99 -6.94 -3.70
C LEU A 96 20.73 -5.44 -3.61
N LEU A 97 21.16 -4.67 -4.60
CA LEU A 97 20.96 -3.22 -4.61
C LEU A 97 19.47 -2.86 -4.56
N ILE A 98 18.65 -3.52 -5.39
CA ILE A 98 17.19 -3.34 -5.41
C ILE A 98 16.61 -3.66 -4.04
N ILE A 99 17.04 -4.75 -3.41
CA ILE A 99 16.54 -5.18 -2.09
C ILE A 99 16.92 -4.18 -1.01
N VAL A 100 18.17 -3.72 -0.96
CA VAL A 100 18.62 -2.72 0.02
C VAL A 100 17.84 -1.42 -0.17
N PHE A 101 17.72 -0.95 -1.42
CA PHE A 101 17.02 0.28 -1.74
C PHE A 101 15.52 0.21 -1.37
N THR A 102 14.84 -0.87 -1.74
CA THR A 102 13.42 -1.08 -1.39
C THR A 102 13.21 -1.25 0.11
N SER A 103 14.16 -1.86 0.82
CA SER A 103 14.12 -1.97 2.29
C SER A 103 14.26 -0.60 2.96
N ILE A 104 15.18 0.24 2.49
CA ILE A 104 15.33 1.62 2.99
C ILE A 104 14.06 2.43 2.69
N SER A 105 13.53 2.34 1.47
CA SER A 105 12.28 3.01 1.10
C SER A 105 11.12 2.56 1.98
N SER A 106 11.05 1.27 2.31
CA SER A 106 10.03 0.69 3.20
C SER A 106 10.07 1.33 4.60
N LEU A 107 11.28 1.47 5.17
CA LEU A 107 11.48 2.12 6.46
C LEU A 107 11.08 3.61 6.44
N ILE A 108 11.37 4.31 5.34
CA ILE A 108 10.98 5.71 5.17
C ILE A 108 9.45 5.83 5.18
N TRP A 109 8.74 4.99 4.42
CA TRP A 109 7.27 5.03 4.37
C TRP A 109 6.64 4.71 5.73
N ILE A 110 7.15 3.71 6.45
CA ILE A 110 6.71 3.39 7.81
C ILE A 110 6.94 4.59 8.75
N ALA A 111 8.13 5.20 8.70
CA ALA A 111 8.45 6.36 9.52
C ALA A 111 7.52 7.55 9.25
N VAL A 112 7.26 7.85 7.97
CA VAL A 112 6.33 8.91 7.57
C VAL A 112 4.92 8.65 8.11
N GLY A 113 4.41 7.43 7.95
CA GLY A 113 3.09 7.06 8.48
C GLY A 113 2.99 7.18 10.01
N LEU A 114 4.02 6.76 10.74
CA LEU A 114 4.09 6.92 12.20
C LEU A 114 4.14 8.39 12.63
N VAL A 115 4.89 9.23 11.91
CA VAL A 115 4.95 10.68 12.17
C VAL A 115 3.59 11.34 11.93
N ILE A 116 2.88 10.96 10.87
CA ILE A 116 1.53 11.47 10.57
C ILE A 116 0.56 11.10 11.70
N PHE A 117 0.57 9.84 12.14
CA PHE A 117 -0.22 9.36 13.26
C PHE A 117 0.08 10.14 14.54
N TRP A 118 1.35 10.37 14.84
CA TRP A 118 1.75 11.10 16.04
C TRP A 118 1.32 12.58 16.01
N ARG A 119 1.36 13.23 14.85
CA ARG A 119 1.01 14.65 14.71
C ARG A 119 -0.48 14.93 14.72
N LYS A 120 -1.31 14.06 14.12
CA LYS A 120 -2.74 14.34 13.93
C LYS A 120 -3.59 13.06 13.85
N SER A 121 -3.81 12.42 14.99
CA SER A 121 -4.62 11.18 15.09
C SER A 121 -6.10 11.40 15.40
N ASP A 122 -6.59 12.64 15.43
CA ASP A 122 -8.00 12.97 15.72
C ASP A 122 -8.91 12.94 14.47
N ASP A 123 -8.32 12.80 13.29
CA ASP A 123 -8.99 12.85 11.99
C ASP A 123 -8.88 11.47 11.32
N TRP A 124 -10.03 10.85 11.00
CA TRP A 124 -10.04 9.48 10.48
C TRP A 124 -9.40 9.36 9.09
N MET A 125 -9.51 10.39 8.25
CA MET A 125 -8.83 10.40 6.95
C MET A 125 -7.32 10.49 7.16
N THR A 126 -6.87 11.24 8.17
CA THR A 126 -5.45 11.28 8.52
C THR A 126 -4.95 9.92 9.03
N LEU A 127 -5.76 9.19 9.80
CA LEU A 127 -5.45 7.81 10.20
C LEU A 127 -5.38 6.84 9.01
N LEU A 128 -6.27 7.00 8.02
CA LEU A 128 -6.26 6.22 6.78
C LEU A 128 -4.97 6.49 5.98
N VAL A 129 -4.59 7.76 5.83
CA VAL A 129 -3.36 8.18 5.15
C VAL A 129 -2.13 7.61 5.87
N ALA A 130 -2.07 7.75 7.20
CA ALA A 130 -0.99 7.20 8.02
C ALA A 130 -0.88 5.68 7.86
N PHE A 131 -2.02 4.98 7.88
CA PHE A 131 -2.08 3.54 7.67
C PHE A 131 -1.60 3.15 6.27
N GLY A 132 -2.03 3.89 5.24
CA GLY A 132 -1.60 3.69 3.86
C GLY A 132 -0.08 3.82 3.69
N PHE A 133 0.55 4.81 4.33
CA PHE A 133 2.01 4.93 4.30
C PHE A 133 2.72 3.78 5.01
N ILE A 134 2.23 3.34 6.18
CA ILE A 134 2.80 2.17 6.86
C ILE A 134 2.66 0.93 5.98
N MET A 135 1.50 0.74 5.35
CA MET A 135 1.25 -0.39 4.47
C MET A 135 2.05 -0.33 3.18
N LEU A 136 2.31 0.84 2.60
CA LEU A 136 3.24 0.99 1.49
C LEU A 136 4.64 0.49 1.85
N GLY A 137 5.08 0.73 3.08
CA GLY A 137 6.36 0.20 3.56
C GLY A 137 6.34 -1.28 3.95
N VAL A 138 5.19 -1.83 4.37
CA VAL A 138 5.11 -3.24 4.80
C VAL A 138 4.72 -4.17 3.65
N ALA A 139 3.59 -3.91 2.99
CA ALA A 139 2.99 -4.79 1.99
C ALA A 139 3.81 -4.88 0.69
N PHE A 140 4.47 -3.79 0.29
CA PHE A 140 5.28 -3.72 -0.93
C PHE A 140 6.76 -4.02 -0.69
N SER A 141 7.09 -4.52 0.50
CA SER A 141 8.46 -4.87 0.85
C SER A 141 8.84 -6.24 0.28
N PRO A 142 10.08 -6.44 -0.22
CA PRO A 142 10.53 -7.75 -0.68
C PRO A 142 10.48 -8.82 0.41
N GLN A 143 10.63 -8.40 1.68
CA GLN A 143 10.55 -9.27 2.85
C GLN A 143 9.18 -9.93 2.97
N LEU A 144 8.10 -9.14 2.90
CA LEU A 144 6.74 -9.68 3.04
C LEU A 144 6.34 -10.49 1.81
N TYR A 145 6.74 -10.07 0.61
CA TYR A 145 6.50 -10.81 -0.63
C TYR A 145 7.07 -12.23 -0.58
N ILE A 146 8.30 -12.40 -0.09
CA ILE A 146 8.91 -13.72 0.03
C ILE A 146 8.27 -14.55 1.12
N MET A 147 7.88 -13.93 2.24
CA MET A 147 7.05 -14.60 3.24
C MET A 147 5.70 -15.05 2.69
N TYR A 148 5.08 -14.30 1.78
CA TYR A 148 3.83 -14.68 1.12
C TYR A 148 4.03 -15.93 0.27
N LEU A 149 5.09 -15.99 -0.55
CA LEU A 149 5.43 -17.17 -1.34
C LEU A 149 5.75 -18.41 -0.50
N LEU A 150 6.29 -18.21 0.70
CA LEU A 150 6.66 -19.28 1.64
C LEU A 150 5.57 -19.53 2.70
N ALA A 151 4.44 -18.84 2.63
CA ALA A 151 3.41 -18.84 3.69
C ALA A 151 2.82 -20.24 3.89
N ASP A 152 2.74 -21.05 2.82
CA ASP A 152 2.20 -22.41 2.86
C ASP A 152 3.04 -23.37 3.72
N GLN A 153 4.30 -23.05 4.00
CA GLN A 153 5.17 -23.87 4.83
C GLN A 153 4.94 -23.67 6.34
N HIS A 154 4.23 -22.62 6.74
CA HIS A 154 4.02 -22.26 8.14
C HIS A 154 2.57 -21.85 8.42
N ALA A 155 1.84 -22.67 9.18
CA ALA A 155 0.43 -22.48 9.51
C ALA A 155 0.01 -21.05 9.96
N PRO A 156 0.74 -20.35 10.86
CA PRO A 156 0.35 -18.99 11.24
C PRO A 156 0.54 -17.97 10.11
N TRP A 157 1.51 -18.17 9.23
CA TRP A 157 1.82 -17.22 8.15
C TRP A 157 0.83 -17.32 7.00
N ARG A 158 0.34 -18.53 6.74
CA ARG A 158 -0.74 -18.81 5.78
C ARG A 158 -2.00 -18.00 6.04
N LEU A 159 -2.26 -17.64 7.31
CA LEU A 159 -3.39 -16.77 7.67
C LEU A 159 -2.97 -15.29 7.69
N LEU A 160 -1.87 -14.96 8.37
CA LEU A 160 -1.53 -13.58 8.69
C LEU A 160 -0.99 -12.78 7.51
N VAL A 161 -0.20 -13.41 6.63
CA VAL A 161 0.44 -12.69 5.50
C VAL A 161 -0.61 -12.26 4.46
N PRO A 162 -1.56 -13.11 4.01
CA PRO A 162 -2.62 -12.66 3.11
C PRO A 162 -3.49 -11.56 3.72
N ILE A 163 -3.76 -11.60 5.04
CA ILE A 163 -4.51 -10.53 5.71
C ILE A 163 -3.76 -9.20 5.60
N VAL A 164 -2.46 -9.17 5.90
CA VAL A 164 -1.67 -7.92 5.80
C VAL A 164 -1.57 -7.44 4.34
N ASN A 165 -1.45 -8.36 3.39
CA ASN A 165 -1.45 -8.03 1.96
C ASN A 165 -2.78 -7.37 1.54
N LEU A 166 -3.91 -7.99 1.90
CA LEU A 166 -5.26 -7.47 1.65
C LEU A 166 -5.46 -6.10 2.29
N LEU A 167 -4.98 -5.89 3.52
CA LEU A 167 -5.07 -4.59 4.17
C LEU A 167 -4.24 -3.52 3.44
N GLY A 168 -3.09 -3.89 2.90
CA GLY A 168 -2.21 -3.00 2.17
C GLY A 168 -2.79 -2.55 0.84
N TRP A 169 -3.16 -3.49 -0.03
CA TRP A 169 -3.81 -3.16 -1.29
C TRP A 169 -5.19 -2.52 -1.08
N GLY A 170 -5.98 -3.09 -0.17
CA GLY A 170 -7.28 -2.56 0.24
C GLY A 170 -7.24 -1.08 0.64
N VAL A 171 -6.29 -0.68 1.50
CA VAL A 171 -6.20 0.73 1.92
C VAL A 171 -5.78 1.64 0.77
N ILE A 172 -4.89 1.19 -0.12
CA ILE A 172 -4.41 1.99 -1.25
C ILE A 172 -5.53 2.23 -2.25
N GLY A 173 -6.27 1.20 -2.65
CA GLY A 173 -7.38 1.40 -3.58
C GLY A 173 -8.49 2.24 -2.97
N VAL A 174 -8.88 1.97 -1.71
CA VAL A 174 -9.90 2.75 -1.00
C VAL A 174 -9.48 4.21 -0.81
N PHE A 175 -8.19 4.48 -0.59
CA PHE A 175 -7.65 5.83 -0.49
C PHE A 175 -8.00 6.68 -1.73
N PHE A 176 -7.82 6.14 -2.94
CA PHE A 176 -8.17 6.88 -4.16
C PHE A 176 -9.68 7.15 -4.32
N TYR A 177 -10.55 6.36 -3.70
CA TYR A 177 -11.98 6.65 -3.70
C TYR A 177 -12.40 7.67 -2.62
N LEU A 178 -11.63 7.78 -1.54
CA LEU A 178 -11.97 8.62 -0.39
C LEU A 178 -11.25 9.97 -0.39
N PHE A 179 -10.03 10.04 -0.90
CA PHE A 179 -9.20 11.24 -0.88
C PHE A 179 -9.84 12.42 -1.65
N PRO A 180 -9.74 13.68 -1.17
CA PRO A 180 -9.11 14.13 0.09
C PRO A 180 -10.04 14.14 1.32
N ASN A 181 -11.36 14.19 1.13
CA ASN A 181 -12.31 14.53 2.21
C ASN A 181 -12.93 13.34 2.93
N GLY A 182 -12.59 12.11 2.53
CA GLY A 182 -13.17 10.92 3.14
C GLY A 182 -14.59 10.60 2.70
N ARG A 183 -15.04 11.20 1.60
CA ARG A 183 -16.40 11.01 1.09
C ARG A 183 -16.36 10.39 -0.29
N PHE A 184 -17.25 9.43 -0.51
CA PHE A 184 -17.50 8.91 -1.85
C PHE A 184 -18.30 9.95 -2.64
N VAL A 185 -17.63 10.55 -3.63
CA VAL A 185 -18.23 11.55 -4.52
C VAL A 185 -17.98 11.11 -5.97
N PRO A 186 -19.05 10.74 -6.71
CA PRO A 186 -20.44 10.56 -6.25
C PRO A 186 -20.63 9.37 -5.30
N ARG A 187 -21.76 9.33 -4.58
CA ARG A 187 -22.07 8.28 -3.59
C ARG A 187 -22.03 6.85 -4.16
N TRP A 188 -22.38 6.68 -5.44
CA TRP A 188 -22.35 5.37 -6.10
C TRP A 188 -20.94 4.80 -6.27
N MET A 189 -19.88 5.63 -6.21
CA MET A 189 -18.50 5.14 -6.24
C MET A 189 -18.15 4.28 -5.02
N GLY A 190 -18.96 4.35 -3.94
CA GLY A 190 -18.84 3.41 -2.83
C GLY A 190 -19.04 1.95 -3.27
N TRP A 191 -19.88 1.69 -4.29
CA TRP A 191 -20.04 0.35 -4.85
C TRP A 191 -18.79 -0.11 -5.59
N LEU A 192 -18.10 0.80 -6.30
CA LEU A 192 -16.82 0.48 -6.95
C LEU A 192 -15.73 0.17 -5.92
N ALA A 193 -15.67 0.93 -4.82
CA ALA A 193 -14.76 0.64 -3.72
C ALA A 193 -15.09 -0.71 -3.05
N LEU A 194 -16.37 -1.07 -2.94
CA LEU A 194 -16.79 -2.38 -2.43
C LEU A 194 -16.41 -3.51 -3.39
N CYS A 195 -16.62 -3.33 -4.70
CA CYS A 195 -16.20 -4.30 -5.72
C CYS A 195 -14.68 -4.48 -5.73
N TYR A 196 -13.92 -3.39 -5.54
CA TYR A 196 -12.47 -3.44 -5.38
C TYR A 196 -12.08 -4.27 -4.15
N LEU A 197 -12.68 -4.02 -2.98
CA LEU A 197 -12.40 -4.83 -1.79
C LEU A 197 -12.80 -6.30 -1.96
N ALA A 198 -13.88 -6.59 -2.68
CA ALA A 198 -14.29 -7.96 -2.98
C ALA A 198 -13.30 -8.67 -3.92
N PHE A 199 -12.72 -7.93 -4.87
CA PHE A 199 -11.65 -8.42 -5.73
C PHE A 199 -10.38 -8.73 -4.92
N GLU A 200 -9.95 -7.82 -4.04
CA GLU A 200 -8.79 -8.01 -3.15
C GLU A 200 -8.95 -9.23 -2.23
N VAL A 201 -10.17 -9.46 -1.71
CA VAL A 201 -10.51 -10.68 -0.97
C VAL A 201 -10.33 -11.91 -1.87
N SER A 202 -10.85 -11.85 -3.09
CA SER A 202 -10.79 -12.96 -4.06
C SER A 202 -9.35 -13.28 -4.49
N GLU A 203 -8.50 -12.26 -4.62
CA GLU A 203 -7.07 -12.41 -4.90
C GLU A 203 -6.34 -13.09 -3.73
N SER A 204 -6.69 -12.71 -2.50
CA SER A 204 -6.06 -13.24 -1.29
C SER A 204 -6.51 -14.66 -0.95
N LEU A 205 -7.50 -15.22 -1.65
CA LEU A 205 -7.98 -16.58 -1.41
C LEU A 205 -7.06 -17.62 -2.07
N PRO A 206 -6.80 -18.74 -1.38
CA PRO A 206 -5.95 -19.79 -1.96
C PRO A 206 -6.56 -20.37 -3.25
N SER A 207 -5.70 -20.83 -4.15
CA SER A 207 -6.05 -21.31 -5.51
C SER A 207 -7.12 -22.41 -5.53
N ASN A 208 -7.25 -23.18 -4.44
CA ASN A 208 -8.26 -24.23 -4.29
C ASN A 208 -9.67 -23.71 -3.98
N SER A 209 -9.83 -22.42 -3.68
CA SER A 209 -11.12 -21.79 -3.38
C SER A 209 -11.89 -21.48 -4.66
N PRO A 210 -13.20 -21.82 -4.74
CA PRO A 210 -14.03 -21.52 -5.91
C PRO A 210 -14.16 -20.03 -6.25
N PHE A 211 -13.81 -19.17 -5.29
CA PHE A 211 -13.86 -17.72 -5.45
C PHE A 211 -12.49 -17.10 -5.72
N SER A 212 -11.41 -17.89 -5.80
CA SER A 212 -10.08 -17.38 -6.12
C SER A 212 -10.03 -16.84 -7.55
N ILE A 213 -9.34 -15.72 -7.75
CA ILE A 213 -9.14 -15.13 -9.09
C ILE A 213 -8.44 -16.08 -10.06
N GLU A 214 -7.66 -17.04 -9.56
CA GLU A 214 -6.99 -18.06 -10.38
C GLU A 214 -7.98 -18.95 -11.13
N GLN A 215 -9.21 -19.06 -10.64
CA GLN A 215 -10.27 -19.84 -11.28
C GLN A 215 -11.09 -19.02 -12.28
N TRP A 216 -10.85 -17.71 -12.39
CA TRP A 216 -11.64 -16.83 -13.24
C TRP A 216 -11.22 -16.96 -14.71
N PRO A 217 -12.16 -16.84 -15.67
CA PRO A 217 -11.83 -16.78 -17.08
C PRO A 217 -10.83 -15.62 -17.35
N PRO A 218 -9.76 -15.84 -18.15
CA PRO A 218 -8.73 -14.81 -18.36
C PRO A 218 -9.27 -13.48 -18.90
N LEU A 219 -10.30 -13.52 -19.75
CA LEU A 219 -10.95 -12.31 -20.28
C LEU A 219 -11.73 -11.54 -19.20
N LEU A 220 -12.37 -12.26 -18.27
CA LEU A 220 -13.08 -11.64 -17.15
C LEU A 220 -12.08 -10.96 -16.22
N LEU A 221 -10.99 -11.67 -15.89
CA LEU A 221 -9.92 -11.13 -15.04
C LEU A 221 -9.34 -9.84 -15.65
N ALA A 222 -8.92 -9.88 -16.92
CA ALA A 222 -8.37 -8.73 -17.61
C ALA A 222 -9.34 -7.53 -17.65
N PHE A 223 -10.65 -7.80 -17.85
CA PHE A 223 -11.66 -6.75 -17.82
C PHE A 223 -11.83 -6.13 -16.43
N VAL A 224 -11.86 -6.96 -15.38
CA VAL A 224 -12.02 -6.49 -14.00
C VAL A 224 -10.79 -5.71 -13.56
N GLU A 225 -9.58 -6.20 -13.81
CA GLU A 225 -8.34 -5.48 -13.52
C GLU A 225 -8.33 -4.12 -14.22
N LEU A 226 -8.62 -4.08 -15.53
CA LEU A 226 -8.68 -2.83 -16.28
C LEU A 226 -9.73 -1.87 -15.69
N ALA A 227 -10.91 -2.37 -15.33
CA ALA A 227 -11.96 -1.57 -14.72
C ALA A 227 -11.50 -1.00 -13.37
N LEU A 228 -10.84 -1.81 -12.52
CA LEU A 228 -10.32 -1.42 -11.21
C LEU A 228 -9.14 -0.45 -11.31
N PHE A 229 -8.36 -0.48 -12.39
CA PHE A 229 -7.31 0.51 -12.66
C PHE A 229 -7.89 1.85 -13.14
N ILE A 230 -8.92 1.82 -13.99
CA ILE A 230 -9.52 3.03 -14.57
C ILE A 230 -10.45 3.72 -13.57
N SER A 231 -11.17 2.97 -12.74
CA SER A 231 -12.20 3.54 -11.87
C SER A 231 -11.70 4.55 -10.83
N PRO A 232 -10.53 4.40 -10.19
CA PRO A 232 -9.99 5.40 -9.26
C PRO A 232 -9.55 6.66 -10.02
N LEU A 233 -8.96 6.51 -11.22
CA LEU A 233 -8.61 7.64 -12.08
C LEU A 233 -9.85 8.43 -12.50
N PHE A 234 -10.90 7.70 -12.90
CA PHE A 234 -12.20 8.30 -13.20
C PHE A 234 -12.79 9.00 -11.98
N ALA A 235 -12.69 8.41 -10.79
CA ALA A 235 -13.14 9.02 -9.55
C ALA A 235 -12.44 10.35 -9.27
N GLN A 236 -11.11 10.38 -9.38
CA GLN A 236 -10.32 11.59 -9.19
C GLN A 236 -10.63 12.65 -10.25
N LEU A 237 -10.73 12.27 -11.53
CA LEU A 237 -11.02 13.19 -12.63
C LEU A 237 -12.44 13.76 -12.56
N TYR A 238 -13.44 12.92 -12.24
CA TYR A 238 -14.82 13.35 -12.04
C TYR A 238 -14.88 14.38 -10.91
N ARG A 239 -14.19 14.09 -9.80
CA ARG A 239 -14.14 14.93 -8.62
C ARG A 239 -13.43 16.25 -8.88
N TYR A 240 -12.31 16.24 -9.61
CA TYR A 240 -11.62 17.46 -10.05
C TYR A 240 -12.53 18.38 -10.87
N ARG A 241 -13.35 17.82 -11.77
CA ARG A 241 -14.28 18.59 -12.62
C ARG A 241 -15.50 19.11 -11.88
N HIS A 242 -16.01 18.35 -10.91
CA HIS A 242 -17.26 18.68 -10.21
C HIS A 242 -17.06 19.33 -8.83
N MET A 243 -15.82 19.40 -8.33
CA MET A 243 -15.51 20.13 -7.09
C MET A 243 -15.50 21.64 -7.32
N SER A 244 -16.24 22.34 -6.46
CA SER A 244 -16.47 23.78 -6.49
C SER A 244 -15.48 24.59 -5.63
N SER A 245 -14.70 23.97 -4.75
CA SER A 245 -13.74 24.67 -3.88
C SER A 245 -12.32 24.72 -4.49
N LEU A 246 -11.69 25.91 -4.45
CA LEU A 246 -10.35 26.13 -5.01
C LEU A 246 -9.25 25.36 -4.25
N VAL A 247 -9.46 25.11 -2.94
CA VAL A 247 -8.50 24.40 -2.08
C VAL A 247 -8.44 22.91 -2.42
N GLU A 248 -9.60 22.26 -2.61
CA GLU A 248 -9.65 20.85 -2.99
C GLU A 248 -9.08 20.62 -4.40
N ARG A 249 -9.30 21.57 -5.33
CA ARG A 249 -8.68 21.52 -6.66
C ARG A 249 -7.15 21.57 -6.59
N GLN A 250 -6.58 22.32 -5.64
CA GLN A 250 -5.14 22.33 -5.44
C GLN A 250 -4.62 21.01 -4.85
N GLN A 251 -5.36 20.34 -3.97
CA GLN A 251 -4.95 19.06 -3.40
C GLN A 251 -5.04 17.91 -4.40
N VAL A 252 -6.10 17.87 -5.21
CA VAL A 252 -6.25 16.84 -6.28
C VAL A 252 -5.22 17.04 -7.39
N LYS A 253 -4.71 18.27 -7.61
CA LYS A 253 -3.67 18.52 -8.62
C LYS A 253 -2.35 17.77 -8.36
N TRP A 254 -2.08 17.37 -7.11
CA TRP A 254 -0.86 16.67 -6.72
C TRP A 254 -0.99 15.14 -6.71
N VAL A 255 -2.19 14.62 -6.97
CA VAL A 255 -2.50 13.20 -7.10
C VAL A 255 -2.53 12.84 -8.58
#